data_AF-A0A2D4PAX3-F1
#
_entry.id   AF-A0A2D4PAX3-F1
#
_cell.length_a   1.000
_cell.length_b   1.000
_cell.length_c   1.000
_cell.angle_alpha   90.00
_cell.angle_beta   90.00
_cell.angle_gamma   90.00
#
_symmetry.space_group_name_H-M   'P 1'
#
loop_
_entity.id
_entity.type
_entity.pdbx_description
1 polymer ?
#
loop_
_entity_poly.entity_id
_entity_poly.type
_entity_poly.pdbx_seq_one_letter_code
_entity_poly.pdbx_strand_id
1 'polypeptide(L)'
;GATNLCPPVVHRYPTWDLNRVLIALTKEPFEPIQTISLNFLSYKVAFLIAITSARRISELAALSVRKDLCIFHPDRVVLRTDPLFIPKVNTSFHRAQELILP
;
A
#
# COMPACT_ATOMS: atom_id res chain seq x y z
N GLY A 1 36.16 10.99 13.65
CA GLY A 1 35.40 12.09 14.28
C GLY A 1 33.98 12.04 13.75
N ALA A 2 32.98 11.92 14.63
CA ALA A 2 31.58 11.70 14.25
C ALA A 2 30.91 12.99 13.74
N THR A 3 31.02 13.27 12.45
CA THR A 3 30.36 14.40 11.79
C THR A 3 28.97 13.99 11.29
N ASN A 4 28.04 13.64 12.19
CA ASN A 4 26.61 13.43 11.87
C ASN A 4 25.74 13.19 13.12
N LEU A 5 26.07 13.83 14.25
CA LEU A 5 25.34 13.60 15.50
C LEU A 5 23.90 14.15 15.48
N CYS A 6 23.66 15.23 14.72
CA CYS A 6 22.36 15.89 14.61
C CYS A 6 22.10 16.32 13.16
N PRO A 7 21.65 15.42 12.27
CA PRO A 7 21.27 15.81 10.92
C PRO A 7 20.10 16.82 10.99
N PRO A 8 20.10 17.88 10.15
CA PRO A 8 19.02 18.85 10.13
C PRO A 8 17.70 18.18 9.74
N VAL A 9 16.63 18.48 10.49
CA VAL A 9 15.28 18.01 10.20
C VAL A 9 14.78 18.76 8.97
N VAL A 10 14.91 18.14 7.80
CA VAL A 10 14.31 18.66 6.57
C VAL A 10 12.90 18.10 6.45
N HIS A 11 11.90 18.98 6.40
CA HIS A 11 10.53 18.58 6.08
C HIS A 11 10.46 18.25 4.58
N ARG A 12 10.70 16.97 4.25
CA ARG A 12 10.86 16.50 2.87
C ARG A 12 9.56 16.17 2.14
N TYR A 13 8.43 16.19 2.85
CA TYR A 13 7.17 15.68 2.31
C TYR A 13 6.07 16.71 2.55
N PRO A 14 5.16 16.91 1.60
CA PRO A 14 4.03 17.80 1.82
C PRO A 14 3.21 17.30 3.01
N THR A 15 2.81 18.21 3.89
CA THR A 15 1.75 17.93 4.86
C THR A 15 0.48 17.58 4.09
N TRP A 16 0.03 16.34 4.21
CA TRP A 16 -1.23 15.89 3.64
C TRP A 16 -2.19 15.48 4.77
N ASP A 17 -3.49 15.64 4.51
CA ASP A 17 -4.57 15.30 5.43
C ASP A 17 -5.31 14.06 4.89
N LEU A 18 -5.33 12.99 5.68
CA LEU A 18 -5.94 11.73 5.26
C LEU A 18 -7.42 11.86 4.96
N ASN A 19 -8.18 12.60 5.77
CA ASN A 19 -9.60 12.79 5.53
C ASN A 19 -9.84 13.54 4.23
N ARG A 20 -9.02 14.56 3.93
CA ARG A 20 -9.11 15.27 2.66
C ARG A 20 -8.81 14.37 1.47
N VAL A 21 -7.80 13.51 1.55
CA VAL A 21 -7.48 12.56 0.48
C VAL A 21 -8.61 11.55 0.29
N LEU A 22 -9.15 10.99 1.36
CA LEU A 22 -10.29 10.06 1.28
C LEU A 22 -11.52 10.71 0.63
N ILE A 23 -11.83 11.96 0.98
CA ILE A 23 -12.91 12.74 0.34
C ILE A 23 -12.59 13.01 -1.14
N ALA A 24 -11.33 13.22 -1.51
CA ALA A 24 -10.96 13.41 -2.91
C ALA A 24 -11.11 12.12 -3.72
N LEU A 25 -10.84 10.96 -3.13
CA LEU A 25 -11.00 9.65 -3.78
C LEU A 25 -12.47 9.29 -4.09
N THR A 26 -13.45 9.95 -3.47
CA THR A 26 -14.88 9.76 -3.76
C THR A 26 -15.42 10.70 -4.84
N LYS A 27 -14.55 11.51 -5.45
CA LYS A 27 -14.88 12.51 -6.48
C LYS A 27 -14.10 12.24 -7.76
N GLU A 28 -14.44 12.95 -8.83
CA GLU A 28 -13.61 13.00 -10.03
C GLU A 28 -12.16 13.42 -9.67
N PRO A 29 -11.12 12.80 -10.29
CA PRO A 29 -11.16 11.81 -11.36
C PRO A 29 -11.24 10.36 -10.88
N PHE A 30 -11.46 10.11 -9.58
CA PHE A 30 -11.42 8.79 -8.96
C PHE A 30 -12.76 8.03 -8.95
N GLU A 31 -13.82 8.69 -9.42
CA GLU A 31 -15.17 8.17 -9.62
C GLU A 31 -15.74 8.78 -10.93
N PRO A 32 -16.66 8.09 -11.65
CA PRO A 32 -17.22 6.78 -11.33
C PRO A 32 -16.30 5.62 -11.73
N ILE A 33 -16.21 4.57 -10.90
CA ILE A 33 -15.36 3.38 -11.13
C ILE A 33 -15.62 2.69 -12.48
N GLN A 34 -16.82 2.79 -13.05
CA GLN A 34 -17.17 2.13 -14.30
C GLN A 34 -16.49 2.77 -15.54
N THR A 35 -16.09 4.04 -15.46
CA THR A 35 -15.56 4.79 -16.63
C THR A 35 -14.18 5.39 -16.40
N ILE A 36 -13.66 5.31 -15.17
CA ILE A 36 -12.33 5.78 -14.81
C ILE A 36 -11.22 5.10 -15.62
N SER A 37 -10.13 5.84 -15.88
CA SER A 37 -8.94 5.24 -16.49
C SER A 37 -8.27 4.24 -15.54
N LEU A 38 -7.65 3.20 -16.10
CA LEU A 38 -6.93 2.18 -15.32
C LEU A 38 -5.83 2.80 -14.45
N ASN A 39 -5.24 3.92 -14.87
CA ASN A 39 -4.21 4.62 -14.12
C ASN A 39 -4.76 5.21 -12.80
N PHE A 40 -5.85 6.00 -12.88
CA PHE A 40 -6.46 6.56 -11.67
C PHE A 40 -7.06 5.48 -10.77
N LEU A 41 -7.64 4.42 -11.35
CA LEU A 41 -8.10 3.27 -10.58
C LEU A 41 -6.94 2.60 -9.82
N SER A 42 -5.80 2.42 -10.49
CA SER A 42 -4.60 1.84 -9.89
C SER A 42 -4.09 2.69 -8.74
N TYR A 43 -4.06 4.03 -8.89
CA TYR A 43 -3.66 4.92 -7.80
C TYR A 43 -4.62 4.85 -6.60
N LYS A 44 -5.93 4.84 -6.85
CA LYS A 44 -6.94 4.72 -5.81
C LYS A 44 -6.78 3.42 -5.04
N VAL A 45 -6.69 2.30 -5.75
CA VAL A 45 -6.53 0.97 -5.15
C VAL A 45 -5.20 0.87 -4.39
N ALA A 46 -4.09 1.28 -5.01
CA ALA A 46 -2.78 1.24 -4.35
C ALA A 46 -2.73 2.10 -3.09
N PHE A 47 -3.32 3.30 -3.11
CA PHE A 47 -3.40 4.17 -1.95
C PHE A 47 -4.24 3.54 -0.83
N LEU A 48 -5.44 3.05 -1.15
CA LEU A 48 -6.32 2.41 -0.17
C LEU A 48 -5.66 1.18 0.45
N ILE A 49 -5.04 0.32 -0.37
CA ILE A 49 -4.26 -0.83 0.12
C ILE A 49 -3.14 -0.37 1.04
N ALA A 50 -2.40 0.68 0.68
CA ALA A 50 -1.28 1.17 1.47
C ALA A 50 -1.72 1.64 2.86
N ILE A 51 -2.84 2.38 2.96
CA ILE A 51 -3.31 2.91 4.25
C ILE A 51 -4.01 1.86 5.12
N THR A 52 -4.70 0.89 4.54
CA THR A 52 -5.46 -0.12 5.30
C THR A 52 -4.60 -1.30 5.74
N SER A 53 -3.56 -1.63 4.98
CA SER A 53 -2.71 -2.81 5.25
C SER A 53 -1.73 -2.62 6.40
N ALA A 54 -1.44 -1.38 6.80
CA ALA A 54 -0.37 -1.02 7.73
C ALA A 54 1.01 -1.60 7.34
N ARG A 55 1.24 -1.81 6.04
CA ARG A 55 2.46 -2.39 5.48
C ARG A 55 3.44 -1.32 5.02
N ARG A 56 4.74 -1.64 5.04
CA ARG A 56 5.75 -0.76 4.45
C ARG A 56 5.71 -0.85 2.93
N ILE A 57 6.23 0.18 2.28
CA ILE A 57 6.32 0.26 0.81
C ILE A 57 7.01 -0.96 0.17
N SER A 58 8.02 -1.53 0.83
CA SER A 58 8.73 -2.72 0.33
C SER A 58 7.85 -3.97 0.34
N GLU A 59 6.96 -4.11 1.33
CA GLU A 59 6.02 -5.24 1.42
C GLU A 59 4.91 -5.09 0.38
N LEU A 60 4.42 -3.86 0.17
CA LEU A 60 3.44 -3.56 -0.89
C LEU A 60 4.01 -3.88 -2.29
N ALA A 61 5.28 -3.54 -2.52
CA ALA A 61 5.97 -3.86 -3.76
C ALA A 61 6.24 -5.37 -3.95
N ALA A 62 6.22 -6.14 -2.87
CA ALA A 62 6.41 -7.59 -2.89
C ALA A 62 5.10 -8.37 -3.07
N LEU A 63 3.95 -7.69 -3.13
CA LEU A 63 2.68 -8.32 -3.48
C LEU A 63 2.72 -8.80 -4.93
N SER A 64 2.13 -9.97 -5.19
CA SER A 64 2.17 -10.60 -6.50
C SER A 64 0.78 -11.00 -6.98
N VAL A 65 0.54 -10.88 -8.28
CA VAL A 65 -0.70 -11.33 -8.95
C VAL A 65 -0.70 -12.83 -9.28
N ARG A 66 0.33 -13.57 -8.88
CA ARG A 66 0.39 -15.03 -9.06
C ARG A 66 -0.81 -15.69 -8.36
N LYS A 67 -1.38 -16.72 -8.99
CA LYS A 67 -2.64 -17.37 -8.53
C LYS A 67 -2.54 -17.96 -7.11
N ASP A 68 -1.35 -18.31 -6.66
CA ASP A 68 -1.08 -18.83 -5.31
C ASP A 68 -0.93 -17.72 -4.25
N LEU A 69 -0.71 -16.48 -4.68
CA LEU A 69 -0.42 -15.33 -3.82
C LEU A 69 -1.52 -14.25 -3.85
N CYS A 70 -2.36 -14.22 -4.90
CA CYS A 70 -3.52 -13.34 -5.02
C CYS A 70 -4.76 -14.19 -5.29
N ILE A 71 -5.57 -14.39 -4.25
CA ILE A 71 -6.72 -15.27 -4.28
C ILE A 71 -7.98 -14.43 -4.10
N PHE A 72 -8.86 -14.49 -5.10
CA PHE A 72 -10.18 -13.87 -5.05
C PHE A 72 -11.18 -14.86 -4.48
N HIS A 73 -11.85 -14.43 -3.41
CA HIS A 73 -13.04 -15.07 -2.87
C HIS A 73 -14.27 -14.20 -3.20
N PRO A 74 -15.50 -14.72 -3.08
CA PRO A 74 -16.70 -13.93 -3.33
C PRO A 74 -16.84 -12.68 -2.46
N ASP A 75 -16.26 -12.71 -1.26
CA ASP A 75 -16.42 -11.71 -0.19
C ASP A 75 -15.12 -10.98 0.17
N ARG A 76 -13.98 -11.37 -0.41
CA ARG A 76 -12.67 -10.85 -0.03
C ARG A 76 -11.59 -11.17 -1.05
N VAL A 77 -10.48 -10.46 -0.95
CA VAL A 77 -9.24 -10.75 -1.66
C VAL A 77 -8.14 -11.04 -0.66
N VAL A 78 -7.45 -12.17 -0.83
CA VAL A 78 -6.30 -12.56 -0.01
C VAL A 78 -5.03 -12.33 -0.81
N LEU A 79 -4.17 -11.46 -0.29
CA LEU A 79 -2.88 -11.11 -0.88
C LEU A 79 -1.74 -11.59 0.01
N ARG A 80 -0.73 -12.19 -0.60
CA ARG A 80 0.50 -12.67 0.05
C ARG A 80 1.72 -12.02 -0.60
N THR A 81 2.71 -11.71 0.22
CA THR A 81 4.04 -11.31 -0.27
C THR A 81 4.75 -12.48 -0.93
N ASP A 82 5.59 -12.21 -1.92
CA ASP A 82 6.44 -13.23 -2.53
C ASP A 82 7.29 -13.94 -1.43
N PRO A 83 7.31 -15.28 -1.36
CA PRO A 83 8.14 -16.01 -0.39
C PRO A 83 9.64 -15.72 -0.48
N LEU A 84 10.13 -15.25 -1.64
CA LEU A 84 11.51 -14.85 -1.86
C LEU A 84 11.82 -13.43 -1.33
N PHE A 85 10.79 -12.66 -0.99
CA PHE A 85 10.96 -11.32 -0.42
C PHE A 85 11.43 -11.41 1.03
N ILE A 86 12.48 -10.64 1.36
CA ILE A 86 13.03 -10.54 2.72
C ILE A 86 12.69 -9.15 3.27
N PRO A 87 11.78 -9.03 4.25
CA PRO A 87 11.43 -7.75 4.83
C PRO A 87 12.58 -7.20 5.67
N LYS A 88 12.73 -5.88 5.68
CA LYS A 88 13.73 -5.19 6.52
C LYS A 88 13.54 -5.48 8.02
N VAL A 89 12.28 -5.63 8.44
CA VAL A 89 11.92 -6.03 9.79
C VAL A 89 11.38 -7.46 9.71
N ASN A 90 12.15 -8.42 10.19
CA ASN A 90 11.87 -9.84 10.02
C ASN A 90 10.99 -10.38 11.15
N THR A 91 9.70 -10.04 11.13
CA THR A 91 8.70 -10.65 12.02
C THR A 91 7.66 -11.45 11.23
N SER A 92 6.89 -12.30 11.91
CA SER A 92 5.80 -13.10 11.31
C SER A 92 4.79 -12.23 10.58
N PHE A 93 4.43 -11.08 11.15
CA PHE A 93 3.58 -10.06 10.51
C PHE A 93 4.12 -9.72 9.12
N HIS A 94 5.36 -9.24 9.03
CA HIS A 94 5.96 -8.72 7.79
C HIS A 94 6.30 -9.80 6.75
N ARG A 95 6.45 -11.07 7.17
CA ARG A 95 6.86 -12.17 6.28
C ARG A 95 5.68 -13.00 5.76
N ALA A 96 4.73 -13.33 6.64
CA ALA A 96 3.80 -14.43 6.40
C ALA A 96 2.34 -14.08 6.65
N GLN A 97 2.04 -12.97 7.35
CA GLN A 97 0.66 -12.60 7.56
C GLN A 97 0.03 -12.12 6.25
N GLU A 98 -1.06 -12.76 5.88
CA GLU A 98 -1.85 -12.44 4.70
C GLU A 98 -2.50 -11.06 4.84
N LEU A 99 -2.60 -10.34 3.73
CA LEU A 99 -3.38 -9.13 3.62
C LEU A 99 -4.77 -9.49 3.08
N ILE A 100 -5.78 -9.35 3.93
CA ILE A 100 -7.17 -9.62 3.58
C ILE A 100 -7.85 -8.29 3.31
N LEU A 101 -8.33 -8.11 2.09
CA LEU A 101 -9.13 -6.98 1.66
C LEU A 101 -10.59 -7.43 1.54
N PRO A 102 -11.57 -6.61 1.98
CA PRO A 102 -12.99 -6.88 1.74
C PRO A 102 -13.36 -6.75 0.25
#